data_AF-A0A3B8IP80-F1
#
_entry.id   AF-A0A3B8IP80-F1
#
_cell.length_a   1.000
_cell.length_b   1.000
_cell.length_c   1.000
_cell.angle_alpha   90.00
_cell.angle_beta   90.00
_cell.angle_gamma   90.00
#
_symmetry.space_group_name_H-M   'P 1'
#
loop_
_entity.id
_entity.type
_entity.pdbx_description
1 polymer ?
#
loop_
_entity_poly.entity_id
_entity_poly.type
_entity_poly.pdbx_seq_one_letter_code
_entity_poly.pdbx_strand_id
1 'polypeptide(L)'
;ARSGNRQYLVLNRRRIDYQEKKEMSAWPIFRKGKARGGVIFEKLEDRVQPFSYLGRRTVGYMNEEGGGRGLEYSFNAVLAGQDGSALFQKMAGGNWKLVRDGSEMQPQPGGDIETS
;
A
#
# COMPACT_ATOMS: atom_id res chain seq x y z
N ALA A 1 4.71 -8.62 25.17
CA ALA A 1 5.24 -8.72 23.78
C ALA A 1 6.21 -9.89 23.60
N ARG A 2 7.28 -10.03 24.40
CA ARG A 2 8.21 -11.20 24.31
C ARG A 2 7.59 -12.56 24.64
N SER A 3 6.52 -12.59 25.45
CA SER A 3 5.75 -13.81 25.74
C SER A 3 4.96 -14.36 24.53
N GLY A 4 4.77 -13.56 23.45
CA GLY A 4 3.93 -13.94 22.31
C GLY A 4 4.66 -14.20 20.98
N ASN A 5 6.00 -14.34 20.99
CA ASN A 5 6.82 -14.56 19.79
C ASN A 5 6.58 -13.56 18.63
N ARG A 6 6.16 -12.32 18.92
CA ARG A 6 5.91 -11.29 17.89
C ARG A 6 7.19 -10.50 17.64
N GLN A 7 7.69 -10.58 16.40
CA GLN A 7 8.92 -9.90 15.97
C GLN A 7 8.74 -8.37 15.78
N TYR A 8 7.50 -7.92 15.55
CA TYR A 8 7.13 -6.51 15.37
C TYR A 8 5.91 -6.16 16.22
N LEU A 9 5.80 -4.88 16.60
CA LEU A 9 4.67 -4.33 17.32
C LEU A 9 4.02 -3.23 16.49
N VAL A 10 2.71 -3.30 16.30
CA VAL A 10 1.94 -2.22 15.68
C VAL A 10 1.93 -1.04 16.64
N LEU A 11 2.59 0.05 16.27
CA LEU A 11 2.68 1.26 17.09
C LEU A 11 1.43 2.13 16.93
N ASN A 12 0.93 2.25 15.70
CA ASN A 12 -0.25 3.03 15.40
C ASN A 12 -0.94 2.45 14.15
N ARG A 13 -2.27 2.51 14.12
CA ARG A 13 -3.10 2.17 12.95
C ARG A 13 -3.52 3.40 12.14
N ARG A 14 -3.24 4.60 12.64
CA ARG A 14 -3.48 5.86 11.93
C ARG A 14 -2.60 5.92 10.69
N ARG A 15 -3.21 6.25 9.55
CA ARG A 15 -2.50 6.61 8.33
C ARG A 15 -1.75 7.92 8.57
N ILE A 16 -0.48 7.95 8.21
CA ILE A 16 0.35 9.15 8.27
C ILE A 16 0.70 9.58 6.85
N ASP A 17 0.84 10.89 6.64
CA ASP A 17 1.27 11.40 5.35
C ASP A 17 2.80 11.28 5.15
N TYR A 18 3.27 11.69 3.98
CA TYR A 18 4.69 11.62 3.64
C TYR A 18 5.57 12.53 4.51
N GLN A 19 5.06 13.70 4.93
CA GLN A 19 5.81 14.64 5.76
C GLN A 19 5.96 14.08 7.19
N GLU A 20 4.87 13.60 7.79
CA GLU A 20 4.87 12.94 9.09
C GLU A 20 5.82 11.73 9.10
N LYS A 21 5.77 10.88 8.06
CA LYS A 21 6.72 9.77 7.89
C LYS A 21 8.16 10.25 7.90
N LYS A 22 8.47 11.32 7.17
CA LYS A 22 9.83 11.87 7.04
C LYS A 22 10.34 12.37 8.40
N GLU A 23 9.51 13.06 9.16
CA GLU A 23 9.85 13.54 10.51
C GLU A 23 10.07 12.38 11.49
N MET A 24 9.14 11.42 11.53
CA MET A 24 9.24 10.24 12.39
C MET A 24 10.49 9.43 12.08
N SER A 25 10.86 9.31 10.80
CA SER A 25 12.06 8.58 10.38
C SER A 25 13.36 9.12 11.01
N ALA A 26 13.38 10.41 11.41
CA ALA A 26 14.53 11.03 12.07
C ALA A 26 14.63 10.70 13.57
N TRP A 27 13.58 10.14 14.18
CA TRP A 27 13.53 9.92 15.63
C TRP A 27 14.59 8.91 16.11
N PRO A 28 15.16 9.08 17.32
CA PRO A 28 16.29 8.29 17.79
C PRO A 28 16.08 6.77 17.81
N ILE A 29 14.85 6.32 18.01
CA ILE A 29 14.51 4.90 18.00
C ILE A 29 14.32 4.39 16.56
N PHE A 30 13.56 5.13 15.73
CA PHE A 30 13.20 4.74 14.36
C PHE A 30 14.37 4.74 13.37
N ARG A 31 15.42 5.53 13.62
CA ARG A 31 16.63 5.56 12.78
C ARG A 31 17.60 4.38 12.98
N LYS A 32 17.37 3.49 13.95
CA LYS A 32 18.29 2.37 14.28
C LYS A 32 18.18 1.15 13.33
N GLY A 33 17.27 1.19 12.36
CA GLY A 33 17.05 0.11 11.39
C GLY A 33 16.29 -1.10 11.96
N LYS A 34 15.81 -1.97 11.07
CA LYS A 34 14.82 -3.03 11.34
C LYS A 34 15.13 -3.96 12.53
N ALA A 35 16.42 -4.19 12.84
CA ALA A 35 16.85 -5.15 13.87
C ALA A 35 17.23 -4.53 15.23
N ARG A 36 17.39 -3.21 15.34
CA ARG A 36 17.92 -2.54 16.56
C ARG A 36 17.02 -1.43 17.13
N GLY A 37 15.77 -1.35 16.66
CA GLY A 37 14.76 -0.39 17.13
C GLY A 37 14.06 0.43 16.04
N GLY A 38 14.33 0.16 14.77
CA GLY A 38 13.74 0.88 13.64
C GLY A 38 12.25 0.65 13.46
N VAL A 39 11.68 1.42 12.54
CA VAL A 39 10.27 1.37 12.16
C VAL A 39 10.11 0.77 10.76
N ILE A 40 8.99 0.09 10.53
CA ILE A 40 8.58 -0.37 9.20
C ILE A 40 7.37 0.49 8.81
N PHE A 41 7.51 1.22 7.70
CA PHE A 41 6.40 1.95 7.11
C PHE A 41 5.88 1.17 5.91
N GLU A 42 4.59 0.85 5.94
CA GLU A 42 3.89 0.24 4.81
C GLU A 42 3.27 1.35 3.97
N LYS A 43 3.57 1.37 2.66
CA LYS A 43 2.91 2.29 1.74
C LYS A 43 1.51 1.74 1.49
N LEU A 44 0.50 2.58 1.75
CA LEU A 44 -0.88 2.32 1.39
C LEU A 44 -1.24 3.26 0.24
N GLU A 45 -1.92 2.74 -0.76
CA GLU A 45 -2.52 3.56 -1.82
C GLU A 45 -3.96 3.84 -1.42
N ASP A 46 -4.34 5.12 -1.40
CA ASP A 46 -5.66 5.58 -0.99
C ASP A 46 -6.28 6.38 -2.12
N ARG A 47 -7.52 6.07 -2.49
CA ARG A 47 -8.22 6.77 -3.58
C ARG A 47 -8.76 8.10 -3.06
N VAL A 48 -8.31 9.20 -3.65
CA VAL A 48 -8.81 10.53 -3.33
C VAL A 48 -9.97 10.85 -4.26
N GLN A 49 -11.15 11.12 -3.70
CA GLN A 49 -12.31 11.55 -4.47
C GLN A 49 -12.33 13.08 -4.63
N PRO A 50 -12.01 13.61 -5.82
CA PRO A 50 -12.21 15.02 -6.06
C PRO A 50 -13.71 15.34 -5.94
N PHE A 51 -14.04 16.48 -5.32
CA PHE A 51 -15.41 16.96 -5.12
C PHE A 51 -16.28 16.18 -4.12
N SER A 52 -15.72 15.27 -3.32
CA SER A 52 -16.36 14.62 -2.17
C SER A 52 -17.86 14.34 -2.39
N TYR A 53 -18.76 15.06 -1.71
CA TYR A 53 -20.21 14.87 -1.80
C TYR A 53 -20.80 15.09 -3.20
N LEU A 54 -20.32 16.09 -3.96
CA LEU A 54 -20.83 16.42 -5.29
C LEU A 54 -20.51 15.30 -6.30
N GLY A 55 -19.30 14.74 -6.22
CA GLY A 55 -18.84 13.66 -7.10
C GLY A 55 -19.30 12.27 -6.64
N ARG A 56 -19.81 12.12 -5.42
CA ARG A 56 -20.04 10.80 -4.79
C ARG A 56 -21.01 9.92 -5.56
N ARG A 57 -22.01 10.49 -6.24
CA ARG A 57 -22.99 9.72 -7.02
C ARG A 57 -22.43 9.30 -8.38
N THR A 58 -21.69 10.20 -9.03
CA THR A 58 -21.15 10.00 -10.39
C THR A 58 -19.86 9.17 -10.36
N VAL A 59 -18.83 9.65 -9.65
CA VAL A 59 -17.56 8.93 -9.47
C VAL A 59 -17.81 7.61 -8.73
N GLY A 60 -18.57 7.68 -7.64
CA GLY A 60 -18.92 6.48 -6.86
C GLY A 60 -17.73 5.86 -6.14
N TYR A 61 -17.81 4.57 -5.84
CA TYR A 61 -16.78 3.85 -5.08
C TYR A 61 -16.78 2.35 -5.41
N MET A 62 -15.68 1.69 -5.07
CA MET A 62 -15.54 0.25 -5.03
C MET A 62 -15.05 -0.19 -3.65
N ASN A 63 -15.52 -1.33 -3.15
CA ASN A 63 -15.04 -1.96 -1.93
C ASN A 63 -14.11 -3.14 -2.25
N GLU A 64 -13.39 -3.63 -1.25
CA GLU A 64 -12.45 -4.76 -1.38
C GLU A 64 -13.16 -6.09 -1.73
N GLU A 65 -14.46 -6.19 -1.46
CA GLU A 65 -15.28 -7.37 -1.76
C GLU A 65 -15.81 -7.40 -3.21
N GLY A 66 -15.44 -6.42 -4.04
CA GLY A 66 -15.84 -6.32 -5.44
C GLY A 66 -17.24 -5.72 -5.67
N GLY A 67 -17.88 -5.16 -4.65
CA GLY A 67 -19.09 -4.36 -4.74
C GLY A 67 -18.80 -2.87 -4.90
N GLY A 68 -19.69 -2.14 -5.56
CA GLY A 68 -19.50 -0.71 -5.78
C GLY A 68 -20.61 -0.04 -6.58
N ARG A 69 -20.46 1.26 -6.85
CA ARG A 69 -21.36 2.06 -7.70
C ARG A 69 -20.57 3.17 -8.40
N GLY A 70 -21.18 3.78 -9.42
CA GLY A 70 -20.59 4.92 -10.16
C GLY A 70 -19.50 4.48 -11.14
N LEU A 71 -18.74 5.44 -11.64
CA LEU A 71 -17.69 5.23 -12.63
C LEU A 71 -16.60 4.28 -12.14
N GLU A 72 -16.21 4.37 -10.86
CA GLU A 72 -15.22 3.47 -10.24
C GLU A 72 -15.63 2.00 -10.39
N TYR A 73 -16.92 1.69 -10.18
CA TYR A 73 -17.43 0.33 -10.33
C TYR A 73 -17.59 -0.07 -11.79
N SER A 74 -18.23 0.79 -12.60
CA SER A 74 -18.56 0.48 -14.00
C SER A 74 -17.32 0.34 -14.89
N PHE A 75 -16.25 1.09 -14.60
CA PHE A 75 -15.02 1.13 -15.41
C PHE A 75 -13.82 0.51 -14.71
N ASN A 76 -14.04 -0.26 -13.64
CA ASN A 76 -12.96 -0.89 -12.88
C ASN A 76 -12.01 -1.72 -13.75
N ALA A 77 -12.54 -2.42 -14.75
CA ALA A 77 -11.73 -3.23 -15.66
C ALA A 77 -10.64 -2.42 -16.38
N VAL A 78 -10.87 -1.12 -16.60
CA VAL A 78 -9.90 -0.19 -17.19
C VAL A 78 -9.07 0.48 -16.10
N LEU A 79 -9.70 0.90 -15.00
CA LEU A 79 -9.08 1.66 -13.91
C LEU A 79 -8.15 0.84 -13.01
N ALA A 80 -8.34 -0.47 -12.88
CA ALA A 80 -7.64 -1.30 -11.90
C ALA A 80 -6.19 -1.59 -12.28
N GLY A 81 -5.87 -1.67 -13.58
CA GLY A 81 -4.56 -2.12 -14.04
C GLY A 81 -4.31 -3.60 -13.74
N GLN A 82 -3.04 -3.96 -13.55
CA GLN A 82 -2.62 -5.32 -13.19
C GLN A 82 -1.60 -5.28 -12.07
N ASP A 83 -1.81 -6.10 -11.05
CA ASP A 83 -0.86 -6.26 -9.95
C ASP A 83 0.41 -6.98 -10.41
N GLY A 84 1.55 -6.49 -9.97
CA GLY A 84 2.83 -7.15 -10.14
C GLY A 84 3.03 -8.25 -9.11
N SER A 85 3.85 -9.25 -9.44
CA SER A 85 4.25 -10.28 -8.50
C SER A 85 5.73 -10.61 -8.66
N ALA A 86 6.42 -10.85 -7.54
CA ALA A 86 7.84 -11.19 -7.52
C ALA A 86 8.14 -12.18 -6.39
N LEU A 87 9.06 -13.11 -6.66
CA LEU A 87 9.45 -14.13 -5.69
C LEU A 87 10.63 -13.62 -4.84
N PHE A 88 10.50 -13.72 -3.52
CA PHE A 88 11.55 -13.31 -2.59
C PHE A 88 12.01 -14.47 -1.73
N GLN A 89 13.33 -14.64 -1.61
CA GLN A 89 13.94 -15.59 -0.68
C GLN A 89 14.33 -14.86 0.60
N LYS A 90 13.92 -15.43 1.74
CA LYS A 90 14.29 -14.94 3.08
C LYS A 90 15.69 -15.43 3.43
N MET A 91 16.61 -14.50 3.65
CA MET A 91 18.01 -14.79 4.03
C MET A 91 18.18 -14.79 5.56
N ALA A 92 19.21 -15.49 6.04
CA ALA A 92 19.66 -15.40 7.43
C ALA A 92 19.99 -13.92 7.76
N GLY A 93 19.41 -13.40 8.84
CA GLY A 93 19.51 -11.98 9.21
C GLY A 93 18.29 -11.11 8.84
N GLY A 94 17.25 -11.69 8.22
CA GLY A 94 15.95 -11.00 8.02
C GLY A 94 15.88 -10.07 6.80
N ASN A 95 16.88 -10.20 5.91
CA ASN A 95 16.90 -9.56 4.60
C ASN A 95 16.18 -10.42 3.57
N TRP A 96 15.56 -9.76 2.60
CA TRP A 96 14.90 -10.41 1.46
C TRP A 96 15.76 -10.23 0.23
N LYS A 97 15.98 -11.32 -0.52
CA LYS A 97 16.67 -11.30 -1.81
C LYS A 97 15.67 -11.63 -2.91
N LEU A 98 15.61 -10.79 -3.94
CA LEU A 98 14.80 -11.06 -5.13
C LEU A 98 15.32 -12.33 -5.82
N VAL A 99 14.43 -13.27 -6.11
CA VAL A 99 14.73 -14.50 -6.85
C VAL A 99 14.19 -14.34 -8.28
N ARG A 100 15.12 -14.20 -9.22
CA ARG A 100 14.80 -14.11 -10.64
C ARG A 100 14.64 -15.52 -11.22
N ASP A 101 13.42 -16.02 -11.23
CA ASP A 101 13.04 -17.31 -11.86
C ASP A 101 12.20 -17.10 -13.14
N GLY A 102 12.10 -15.86 -13.62
CA GLY A 102 11.26 -15.51 -14.76
C GLY A 102 9.76 -15.46 -14.46
N SER A 103 9.33 -15.82 -13.25
CA SER A 103 7.94 -15.70 -12.79
C SER A 103 7.56 -14.28 -12.32
N GLU A 104 8.41 -13.29 -12.56
CA GLU A 104 8.19 -11.91 -12.14
C GLU A 104 7.21 -11.23 -13.09
N MET A 105 6.06 -10.79 -12.59
CA MET A 105 5.13 -9.94 -13.32
C MET A 105 5.31 -8.48 -12.90
N GLN A 106 5.53 -7.61 -13.88
CA GLN A 106 5.58 -6.17 -13.63
C GLN A 106 4.16 -5.63 -13.45
N PRO A 107 3.92 -4.77 -12.43
CA PRO A 107 2.64 -4.11 -12.29
C PRO A 107 2.39 -3.20 -13.50
N GLN A 108 1.15 -3.18 -13.98
CA GLN A 108 0.73 -2.29 -15.06
C GLN A 108 -0.27 -1.28 -14.50
N PRO A 109 -0.06 0.03 -14.72
CA PRO A 109 -1.01 1.04 -14.28
C PRO A 109 -2.35 0.86 -14.99
N GLY A 110 -3.45 1.19 -14.29
CA GLY A 110 -4.76 1.31 -14.91
C GLY A 110 -4.80 2.44 -15.94
N GLY A 111 -5.80 2.42 -16.80
CA GLY A 111 -6.08 3.50 -17.74
C GLY A 111 -6.83 4.66 -17.10
N ASP A 112 -6.84 5.79 -17.81
CA ASP A 112 -7.59 6.98 -17.43
C ASP A 112 -8.98 6.97 -18.05
N ILE A 113 -9.94 7.62 -17.39
CA ILE A 113 -11.28 7.88 -17.95
C ILE A 113 -11.56 9.37 -17.96
N GLU A 114 -12.17 9.83 -19.05
CA GLU A 114 -12.63 11.21 -19.21
C GLU A 114 -14.15 11.21 -19.38
N THR A 115 -14.84 12.05 -18.62
CA THR A 115 -16.30 12.23 -18.70
C THR A 115 -16.61 13.56 -19.38
N SER A 116 -17.52 13.55 -20.35
CA SER A 116 -18.03 14.73 -21.06
C SER A 116 -18.89 15.64 -20.20
#